data_AF-A0A7S3XAU5-F1
#
_entry.id   AF-A0A7S3XAU5-F1
#
_cell.length_a   1.000
_cell.length_b   1.000
_cell.length_c   1.000
_cell.angle_alpha   90.00
_cell.angle_beta   90.00
_cell.angle_gamma   90.00
#
_symmetry.space_group_name_H-M   'P 1'
#
loop_
_entity.id
_entity.type
_entity.pdbx_description
1 polymer ?
#
loop_
_entity_poly.entity_id
_entity_poly.type
_entity_poly.pdbx_seq_one_letter_code
_entity_poly.pdbx_strand_id
1 'polypeptide(L)'
;GPLRRCIASMTGAYTFSDVVLPDHEVGDAVSAAVKAALGDKAIDGLNVSSCSFYSSQGRIDGNFVDSNEMLIPSLLARHPSATSMEMESFHLLHLAACSRGSIRAFSAAIVCANRLSTDVITTDELHALETRGGQAVLKGIASVRLQ
;
A
#
# COMPACT_ATOMS: atom_id res chain seq x y z
N GLY A 1 9.93 -3.15 -26.34
CA GLY A 1 10.34 -4.43 -25.74
C GLY A 1 9.10 -5.19 -25.34
N PRO A 2 9.05 -6.52 -25.45
CA PRO A 2 7.78 -7.24 -25.34
C PRO A 2 7.25 -7.08 -23.92
N LEU A 3 6.03 -6.55 -23.83
CA LEU A 3 5.22 -6.50 -22.61
C LEU A 3 5.18 -7.91 -22.01
N ARG A 4 5.90 -8.11 -20.91
CA ARG A 4 5.73 -9.30 -20.08
C ARG A 4 4.28 -9.31 -19.63
N ARG A 5 3.50 -10.21 -20.20
CA ARG A 5 2.11 -10.46 -19.80
C ARG A 5 2.12 -10.92 -18.34
N CYS A 6 1.61 -10.08 -17.43
CA CYS A 6 1.19 -10.51 -16.10
C CYS A 6 -0.04 -11.43 -16.26
N ILE A 7 0.16 -12.68 -16.68
CA ILE A 7 -0.88 -13.70 -16.55
C ILE A 7 -0.68 -14.31 -15.17
N ALA A 8 -1.44 -13.80 -14.22
CA ALA A 8 -1.55 -14.42 -12.92
C ALA A 8 -2.26 -15.80 -13.07
N SER A 9 -1.69 -16.82 -12.43
CA SER A 9 -2.31 -18.14 -12.28
C SER A 9 -3.72 -18.00 -11.67
N MET A 10 -4.76 -18.38 -12.41
CA MET A 10 -6.17 -18.30 -11.99
C MET A 10 -6.58 -19.50 -11.14
N THR A 11 -6.15 -19.54 -9.89
CA THR A 11 -6.67 -20.51 -8.92
C THR A 11 -7.34 -19.76 -7.77
N GLY A 12 -8.66 -19.57 -7.86
CA GLY A 12 -9.49 -18.90 -6.85
C GLY A 12 -10.30 -17.71 -7.40
N ALA A 13 -11.23 -17.20 -6.59
CA ALA A 13 -12.08 -16.03 -6.93
C ALA A 13 -11.31 -14.69 -6.98
N TYR A 14 -10.06 -14.68 -6.49
CA TYR A 14 -9.21 -13.50 -6.39
C TYR A 14 -7.86 -13.73 -7.06
N THR A 15 -7.30 -12.67 -7.61
CA THR A 15 -6.04 -12.71 -8.36
C THR A 15 -5.06 -11.70 -7.76
N PHE A 16 -3.78 -12.08 -7.67
CA PHE A 16 -2.70 -11.18 -7.22
C PHE A 16 -1.79 -10.83 -8.40
N SER A 17 -1.57 -9.53 -8.61
CA SER A 17 -0.59 -9.02 -9.57
C SER A 17 0.85 -9.23 -9.08
N ASP A 18 1.81 -8.94 -9.95
CA ASP A 18 3.21 -8.79 -9.54
C ASP A 18 3.41 -7.46 -8.78
N VAL A 19 4.44 -7.42 -7.95
CA VAL A 19 4.79 -6.22 -7.16
C VAL A 19 5.26 -5.09 -8.06
N VAL A 20 4.80 -3.86 -7.78
CA VAL A 20 5.30 -2.63 -8.39
C VAL A 20 6.01 -1.83 -7.31
N LEU A 21 7.26 -1.45 -7.57
CA LEU A 21 8.09 -0.69 -6.64
C LEU A 21 7.90 0.82 -6.84
N PRO A 22 8.01 1.62 -5.78
CA PRO A 22 8.07 3.07 -5.91
C PRO A 22 9.40 3.53 -6.53
N ASP A 23 9.48 4.81 -6.88
CA ASP A 23 10.76 5.44 -7.22
C ASP A 23 11.70 5.40 -6.00
N HIS A 24 12.88 4.83 -6.17
CA HIS A 24 13.82 4.57 -5.06
C HIS A 24 14.28 5.84 -4.36
N GLU A 25 14.68 6.88 -5.11
CA GLU A 25 15.13 8.15 -4.56
C GLU A 25 14.00 8.89 -3.80
N VAL A 26 12.79 8.93 -4.37
CA VAL A 26 11.61 9.51 -3.67
C VAL A 26 11.26 8.68 -2.44
N GLY A 27 11.26 7.36 -2.57
CA GLY A 27 10.95 6.43 -1.47
C GLY A 27 11.93 6.54 -0.31
N ASP A 28 13.23 6.57 -0.58
CA ASP A 28 14.28 6.69 0.43
C ASP A 28 14.20 8.03 1.16
N ALA A 29 14.02 9.13 0.42
CA ALA A 29 13.90 10.47 1.00
C ALA A 29 12.65 10.61 1.89
N VAL A 30 11.51 10.10 1.43
CA VAL A 30 10.26 10.14 2.19
C VAL A 30 10.30 9.20 3.39
N SER A 31 10.78 7.95 3.23
CA SER A 31 10.91 6.99 4.33
C SER A 31 11.82 7.55 5.43
N ALA A 32 12.98 8.12 5.07
CA ALA A 32 13.88 8.75 6.03
C ALA A 32 13.22 9.92 6.78
N ALA A 33 12.53 10.81 6.07
CA ALA A 33 11.85 11.95 6.67
C ALA A 33 10.72 11.53 7.61
N VAL A 34 9.91 10.54 7.21
CA VAL A 34 8.78 10.02 8.00
C VAL A 34 9.29 9.29 9.25
N LYS A 35 10.33 8.45 9.13
CA LYS A 35 10.97 7.79 10.28
C LYS A 35 11.59 8.78 11.25
N ALA A 36 12.26 9.83 10.76
CA ALA A 36 12.78 10.89 11.62
C ALA A 36 11.65 11.63 12.37
N ALA A 37 10.48 11.79 11.75
CA ALA A 37 9.35 12.48 12.35
C ALA A 37 8.52 11.61 13.30
N LEU A 38 8.41 10.30 13.05
CA LEU A 38 7.45 9.41 13.73
C LEU A 38 8.11 8.27 14.54
N GLY A 39 9.42 8.05 14.37
CA GLY A 39 10.16 6.96 15.04
C GLY A 39 9.58 5.59 14.71
N ASP A 40 9.40 4.76 15.73
CA ASP A 40 8.92 3.37 15.61
C ASP A 40 7.49 3.24 15.08
N LYS A 41 6.75 4.36 14.96
CA LYS A 41 5.42 4.37 14.31
C LYS A 41 5.51 4.33 12.78
N ALA A 42 6.69 4.51 12.20
CA ALA A 42 6.92 4.43 10.76
C ALA A 42 7.58 3.10 10.39
N ILE A 43 6.96 2.37 9.46
CA ILE A 43 7.48 1.11 8.93
C ILE A 43 7.52 1.16 7.41
N ASP A 44 8.51 0.50 6.82
CA ASP A 44 8.47 0.17 5.39
C ASP A 44 7.86 -1.22 5.25
N GLY A 45 6.98 -1.39 4.27
CA GLY A 45 6.35 -2.68 4.04
C GLY A 45 5.58 -2.74 2.73
N LEU A 46 5.19 -3.96 2.36
CA LEU A 46 4.48 -4.19 1.11
C LEU A 46 3.00 -3.84 1.28
N ASN A 47 2.53 -2.93 0.44
CA ASN A 47 1.13 -2.56 0.37
C ASN A 47 0.35 -3.47 -0.61
N VAL A 48 -0.91 -3.75 -0.27
CA VAL A 48 -1.86 -4.47 -1.13
C VAL A 48 -3.03 -3.56 -1.48
N SER A 49 -3.15 -3.17 -2.74
CA SER A 49 -4.33 -2.44 -3.21
C SER A 49 -5.43 -3.40 -3.66
N SER A 50 -6.60 -3.24 -3.06
CA SER A 50 -7.81 -4.02 -3.32
C SER A 50 -8.75 -3.28 -4.28
N CYS A 51 -9.56 -4.01 -5.05
CA CYS A 51 -10.56 -3.40 -5.93
C CYS A 51 -11.89 -3.09 -5.22
N SER A 52 -12.07 -3.56 -3.99
CA SER A 52 -13.30 -3.45 -3.21
C SER A 52 -12.94 -3.40 -1.74
N PHE A 53 -13.60 -2.51 -0.99
CA PHE A 53 -13.44 -2.44 0.45
C PHE A 53 -13.94 -3.70 1.18
N TYR A 54 -14.84 -4.49 0.59
CA TYR A 54 -15.38 -5.69 1.23
C TYR A 54 -14.70 -6.96 0.72
N SER A 55 -15.11 -7.39 -0.48
CA SER A 55 -14.75 -8.66 -1.08
C SER A 55 -13.23 -8.89 -1.14
N SER A 56 -12.49 -8.04 -1.86
CA SER A 56 -11.03 -8.15 -2.02
C SER A 56 -10.20 -7.60 -0.86
N GLN A 57 -10.84 -7.26 0.26
CA GLN A 57 -10.18 -7.08 1.56
C GLN A 57 -10.54 -8.17 2.57
N GLY A 58 -11.26 -9.22 2.16
CA GLY A 58 -11.58 -10.37 3.02
C GLY A 58 -12.56 -10.03 4.15
N ARG A 59 -13.44 -9.03 3.95
CA ARG A 59 -14.56 -8.81 4.88
C ARG A 59 -15.68 -9.77 4.52
N ILE A 60 -16.18 -10.50 5.52
CA ILE A 60 -17.29 -11.44 5.34
C ILE A 60 -18.61 -10.67 5.50
N ASP A 61 -19.48 -10.75 4.49
CA ASP A 61 -20.83 -10.19 4.51
C ASP A 61 -21.82 -11.28 4.08
N GLY A 62 -22.79 -11.62 4.93
CA GLY A 62 -23.78 -12.66 4.67
C GLY A 62 -24.75 -12.35 3.53
N ASN A 63 -24.76 -11.11 3.03
CA ASN A 63 -25.59 -10.71 1.88
C ASN A 63 -24.94 -11.00 0.53
N PHE A 64 -23.64 -11.35 0.50
CA PHE A 64 -22.88 -11.53 -0.74
C PHE A 64 -22.13 -12.87 -0.74
N VAL A 65 -22.05 -13.50 -1.91
CA VAL A 65 -21.26 -14.72 -2.12
C VAL A 65 -19.88 -14.33 -2.65
N ASP A 66 -19.03 -13.81 -1.76
CA ASP A 66 -17.71 -13.27 -2.11
C ASP A 66 -16.62 -14.33 -2.24
N SER A 67 -16.78 -15.51 -1.64
CA SER A 67 -15.77 -16.60 -1.61
C SER A 67 -14.37 -16.12 -1.17
N ASN A 68 -14.31 -15.23 -0.16
CA ASN A 68 -13.11 -14.52 0.28
C ASN A 68 -12.53 -15.00 1.62
N GLU A 69 -13.03 -16.11 2.18
CA GLU A 69 -12.65 -16.64 3.49
C GLU A 69 -11.16 -16.98 3.56
N MET A 70 -10.59 -17.47 2.45
CA MET A 70 -9.18 -17.83 2.34
C MET A 70 -8.31 -16.72 1.74
N LEU A 71 -8.86 -15.53 1.48
CA LEU A 71 -8.13 -14.45 0.79
C LEU A 71 -6.90 -13.99 1.58
N ILE A 72 -7.09 -13.62 2.86
CA ILE A 72 -6.00 -13.10 3.70
C ILE A 72 -4.95 -14.18 3.99
N PRO A 73 -5.30 -15.43 4.37
CA PRO A 73 -4.31 -16.51 4.49
C PRO A 73 -3.52 -16.77 3.21
N SER A 74 -4.19 -16.79 2.05
CA SER A 74 -3.52 -17.02 0.76
C SER A 74 -2.60 -15.86 0.38
N LEU A 75 -3.01 -14.63 0.68
CA LEU A 75 -2.20 -13.43 0.49
C LEU A 75 -0.92 -13.49 1.33
N LEU A 76 -1.04 -13.78 2.63
CA LEU A 76 0.11 -13.84 3.54
C LEU A 76 1.04 -15.02 3.25
N ALA A 77 0.50 -16.15 2.77
CA ALA A 77 1.32 -17.27 2.30
C ALA A 77 2.16 -16.91 1.07
N ARG A 78 1.59 -16.10 0.14
CA ARG A 78 2.29 -15.67 -1.07
C ARG A 78 3.21 -14.47 -0.82
N HIS A 79 2.80 -13.55 0.04
CA HIS A 79 3.49 -12.30 0.35
C HIS A 79 3.59 -12.12 1.88
N PRO A 80 4.51 -12.83 2.56
CA PRO A 80 4.65 -12.76 4.01
C PRO A 80 5.01 -11.37 4.55
N SER A 81 5.55 -10.50 3.69
CA SER A 81 5.91 -9.12 4.01
C SER A 81 4.80 -8.10 3.77
N ALA A 82 3.58 -8.54 3.42
CA ALA A 82 2.43 -7.64 3.29
C ALA A 82 2.07 -7.00 4.64
N THR A 83 2.08 -5.68 4.70
CA THR A 83 1.90 -4.90 5.95
C THR A 83 0.64 -4.06 5.96
N SER A 84 0.18 -3.61 4.79
CA SER A 84 -0.97 -2.70 4.67
C SER A 84 -1.87 -3.07 3.51
N MET A 85 -3.11 -2.61 3.59
CA MET A 85 -4.12 -2.83 2.56
C MET A 85 -5.00 -1.59 2.40
N GLU A 86 -5.07 -1.07 1.19
CA GLU A 86 -5.91 0.08 0.79
C GLU A 86 -6.41 -0.14 -0.65
N MET A 87 -6.68 0.91 -1.44
CA MET A 87 -7.39 0.77 -2.72
C MET A 87 -6.77 1.51 -3.91
N GLU A 88 -5.69 2.29 -3.73
CA GLU A 88 -5.22 3.23 -4.76
C GLU A 88 -3.74 3.08 -5.11
N SER A 89 -2.89 2.74 -4.14
CA SER A 89 -1.44 2.89 -4.21
C SER A 89 -0.81 2.09 -5.36
N PHE A 90 -1.28 0.87 -5.63
CA PHE A 90 -0.80 0.06 -6.74
C PHE A 90 -0.99 0.78 -8.08
N HIS A 91 -2.15 1.41 -8.29
CA HIS A 91 -2.43 2.09 -9.55
C HIS A 91 -1.55 3.32 -9.72
N LEU A 92 -1.33 4.10 -8.65
CA LEU A 92 -0.39 5.22 -8.66
C LEU A 92 1.01 4.78 -9.08
N LEU A 93 1.56 3.75 -8.42
CA LEU A 93 2.90 3.26 -8.72
C LEU A 93 2.99 2.62 -10.11
N HIS A 94 1.95 1.90 -10.53
CA HIS A 94 1.90 1.27 -11.85
C HIS A 94 1.84 2.30 -12.99
N LEU A 95 1.02 3.34 -12.84
CA LEU A 95 0.96 4.44 -13.82
C LEU A 95 2.29 5.19 -13.89
N ALA A 96 2.96 5.42 -12.75
CA ALA A 96 4.30 5.99 -12.73
C ALA A 96 5.31 5.12 -13.46
N ALA A 97 5.32 3.80 -13.24
CA ALA A 97 6.17 2.87 -13.98
C ALA A 97 5.89 2.87 -15.49
N CYS A 98 4.63 3.04 -15.89
CA CYS A 98 4.21 3.14 -17.29
C CYS A 98 4.47 4.51 -17.93
N SER A 99 4.82 5.54 -17.14
CA SER A 99 4.97 6.93 -17.58
C SER A 99 6.18 7.20 -18.48
N ARG A 100 7.08 6.21 -18.63
CA ARG A 100 8.37 6.34 -19.33
C ARG A 100 9.28 7.39 -18.68
N GLY A 101 9.20 7.53 -17.36
CA GLY A 101 10.05 8.41 -16.57
C GLY A 101 9.51 9.83 -16.36
N SER A 102 8.33 10.15 -16.89
CA SER A 102 7.72 11.48 -16.66
C SER A 102 7.08 11.62 -15.28
N ILE A 103 6.84 10.51 -14.57
CA ILE A 103 6.24 10.48 -13.25
C ILE A 103 7.11 9.62 -12.33
N ARG A 104 7.47 10.19 -11.18
CA ARG A 104 8.12 9.51 -10.05
C ARG A 104 7.11 9.46 -8.92
N ALA A 105 6.91 8.29 -8.32
CA ALA A 105 5.85 8.10 -7.33
C ALA A 105 6.28 7.23 -6.15
N PHE A 106 5.66 7.51 -5.01
CA PHE A 106 5.76 6.77 -3.76
C PHE A 106 4.38 6.81 -3.07
N SER A 107 4.12 5.89 -2.14
CA SER A 107 2.91 5.90 -1.32
C SER A 107 3.26 5.69 0.16
N ALA A 108 2.58 6.45 1.01
CA ALA A 108 2.53 6.24 2.46
C ALA A 108 1.08 6.31 2.91
N ALA A 109 0.73 5.48 3.89
CA ALA A 109 -0.62 5.40 4.46
C ALA A 109 -0.54 5.33 5.98
N ILE A 110 -1.57 5.86 6.64
CA ILE A 110 -1.77 5.69 8.08
C ILE A 110 -2.60 4.44 8.30
N VAL A 111 -2.13 3.55 9.18
CA VAL A 111 -2.89 2.35 9.56
C VAL A 111 -4.00 2.75 10.52
N CYS A 112 -5.23 2.84 10.02
CA CYS A 112 -6.39 3.20 10.84
C CYS A 112 -6.98 2.02 11.61
N ALA A 113 -6.85 0.80 11.07
CA ALA A 113 -7.39 -0.40 11.68
C ALA A 113 -6.48 -1.60 11.44
N ASN A 114 -6.20 -2.36 12.50
CA ASN A 114 -5.48 -3.62 12.41
C ASN A 114 -6.48 -4.75 12.22
N ARG A 115 -6.37 -5.46 11.10
CA ARG A 115 -7.29 -6.56 10.75
C ARG A 115 -7.14 -7.79 11.66
N LEU A 116 -5.94 -8.03 12.19
CA LEU A 116 -5.64 -9.21 13.00
C LEU A 116 -6.04 -9.01 14.46
N SER A 117 -5.76 -7.83 15.02
CA SER A 117 -6.09 -7.52 16.42
C SER A 117 -7.43 -6.80 16.60
N THR A 118 -8.05 -6.32 15.53
CA THR A 118 -9.25 -5.45 15.53
C THR A 118 -9.06 -4.08 16.18
N ASP A 119 -7.82 -3.73 16.53
CA ASP A 119 -7.50 -2.40 17.08
C ASP A 119 -7.77 -1.32 16.03
N VAL A 120 -8.33 -0.21 16.49
CA VAL A 120 -8.61 0.98 15.67
C VAL A 120 -7.91 2.16 16.31
N ILE A 121 -7.24 2.96 15.50
CA ILE A 121 -6.56 4.18 15.95
C ILE A 121 -7.58 5.16 16.53
N THR A 122 -7.17 5.93 17.54
CA THR A 122 -8.00 7.03 18.05
C THR A 122 -7.99 8.22 17.09
N THR A 123 -9.04 9.05 17.13
CA THR A 123 -9.12 10.27 16.31
C THR A 123 -7.99 11.25 16.59
N ASP A 124 -7.62 11.44 17.86
CA ASP A 124 -6.53 12.34 18.23
C ASP A 124 -5.18 11.84 17.72
N GLU A 125 -4.95 10.53 17.79
CA GLU A 125 -3.74 9.93 17.25
C GLU A 125 -3.70 10.00 15.71
N LEU A 126 -4.83 9.77 15.04
CA LEU A 126 -4.97 9.95 13.59
C LEU A 126 -4.60 11.38 13.18
N HIS A 127 -5.20 12.40 13.79
CA HIS A 127 -4.90 13.80 13.48
C HIS A 127 -3.43 14.16 13.73
N ALA A 128 -2.84 13.62 14.80
CA ALA A 128 -1.42 13.81 15.09
C ALA A 128 -0.52 13.17 14.02
N LEU A 129 -0.85 11.96 13.56
CA LEU A 129 -0.13 11.27 12.48
C LEU A 129 -0.32 11.96 11.13
N GLU A 130 -1.51 12.41 10.79
CA GLU A 130 -1.79 13.18 9.58
C GLU A 130 -0.93 14.45 9.52
N THR A 131 -0.89 15.20 10.62
CA THR A 131 -0.12 16.44 10.69
C THR A 131 1.38 16.18 10.57
N ARG A 132 1.93 15.31 11.42
CA ARG A 132 3.38 15.05 11.49
C ARG A 132 3.88 14.26 10.28
N GLY A 133 3.14 13.23 9.89
CA GLY A 133 3.42 12.39 8.73
C GLY A 133 3.30 13.19 7.44
N GLY A 134 2.23 13.96 7.26
CA GLY A 134 2.04 14.81 6.09
C GLY A 134 3.16 15.85 5.93
N GLN A 135 3.55 16.52 7.01
CA GLN A 135 4.71 17.43 7.00
C GLN A 135 6.01 16.73 6.62
N ALA A 136 6.23 15.51 7.12
CA ALA A 136 7.42 14.73 6.81
C ALA A 136 7.44 14.27 5.34
N VAL A 137 6.30 13.83 4.80
CA VAL A 137 6.14 13.48 3.39
C VAL A 137 6.44 14.70 2.50
N LEU A 138 5.89 15.87 2.82
CA LEU A 138 6.16 17.11 2.09
C LEU A 138 7.66 17.45 2.09
N LYS A 139 8.34 17.32 3.24
CA LYS A 139 9.80 17.53 3.35
C LYS A 139 10.57 16.53 2.49
N GLY A 140 10.21 15.26 2.54
CA GLY A 140 10.84 14.19 1.75
C GLY A 140 10.71 14.45 0.25
N ILE A 141 9.50 14.69 -0.24
CA ILE A 141 9.25 14.95 -1.67
C ILE A 141 9.96 16.23 -2.13
N ALA A 142 9.92 17.31 -1.34
CA ALA A 142 10.58 18.58 -1.70
C ALA A 142 12.11 18.49 -1.72
N SER A 143 12.71 17.48 -1.09
CA SER A 143 14.16 17.26 -1.10
C SER A 143 14.66 16.60 -2.39
N VAL A 144 13.76 16.02 -3.19
CA VAL A 144 14.08 15.32 -4.43
C VAL A 144 13.80 16.22 -5.63
N ARG A 145 14.73 16.27 -6.58
CA ARG A 145 14.56 17.07 -7.80
C ARG A 145 13.67 16.36 -8.81
N LEU A 146 12.80 17.14 -9.46
CA LEU A 146 12.14 16.70 -10.69
C LEU A 146 13.21 16.59 -11.80
N GLN A 147 13.11 15.54 -12.62
CA GLN A 147 13.97 15.35 -13.78
C GLN A 147 13.54 16.25 -14.93
#